data_AF-A0A0L1KC83-F1
#
_entry.id   AF-A0A0L1KC83-F1
#
_cell.length_a   1.000
_cell.length_b   1.000
_cell.length_c   1.000
_cell.angle_alpha   90.00
_cell.angle_beta   90.00
_cell.angle_gamma   90.00
#
_symmetry.space_group_name_H-M   'P 1'
#
loop_
_entity.id
_entity.type
_entity.pdbx_description
1 polymer ?
#
loop_
_entity_poly.entity_id
_entity_poly.type
_entity_poly.pdbx_seq_one_letter_code
_entity_poly.pdbx_strand_id
1 'polypeptide(L)' 'MYVCICNAIRESDLRRAARHVSGDAETCYAALGKPACCGTCLEEADEILQEEREMGCVAAAA' A
#
# COMPACT_ATOMS: atom_id res chain seq x y z
N MET A 1 11.00 1.88 -2.77
CA MET A 1 11.86 1.29 -1.71
C MET A 1 11.26 -0.03 -1.19
N TYR A 2 11.82 -0.74 -0.19
CA TYR A 2 11.04 -1.72 0.58
C TYR A 2 10.27 -0.97 1.67
N VAL A 3 8.96 -1.21 1.76
CA VAL A 3 8.10 -0.65 2.82
C VAL A 3 7.98 -1.66 3.96
N CYS A 4 7.81 -2.95 3.64
CA CYS A 4 7.83 -4.02 4.64
C CYS A 4 9.07 -4.91 4.46
N ILE A 5 9.96 -4.89 5.46
CA ILE A 5 11.13 -5.78 5.49
C ILE A 5 10.72 -7.23 5.79
N CYS A 6 9.83 -7.45 6.75
CA CYS A 6 9.38 -8.80 7.14
C CYS A 6 8.77 -9.58 5.97
N ASN A 7 7.93 -8.92 5.18
CA ASN A 7 7.19 -9.54 4.09
C ASN A 7 7.85 -9.30 2.71
N ALA A 8 8.98 -8.59 2.66
CA ALA A 8 9.64 -8.15 1.43
C ALA A 8 8.62 -7.51 0.45
N ILE A 9 7.86 -6.52 0.94
CA ILE A 9 6.90 -5.76 0.13
C ILE A 9 7.57 -4.47 -0.32
N ARG A 10 7.67 -4.29 -1.64
CA ARG A 10 8.20 -3.06 -2.22
C ARG A 10 7.09 -2.02 -2.28
N GLU A 11 7.49 -0.76 -2.17
CA GLU A 11 6.61 0.38 -2.38
C GLU A 11 5.87 0.28 -3.72
N SER A 12 6.55 -0.13 -4.80
CA SER A 12 5.91 -0.34 -6.10
C SER A 12 4.79 -1.39 -6.06
N ASP A 13 4.95 -2.44 -5.25
CA ASP A 13 3.92 -3.48 -5.10
C ASP A 13 2.75 -2.95 -4.26
N LEU A 14 3.05 -2.21 -3.20
CA LEU A 14 2.06 -1.55 -2.36
C LEU A 14 1.25 -0.51 -3.13
N ARG A 15 1.92 0.35 -3.88
CA ARG A 15 1.31 1.37 -4.75
C ARG A 15 0.43 0.74 -5.84
N ARG A 16 0.79 -0.43 -6.36
CA ARG A 16 -0.08 -1.22 -7.26
C ARG A 16 -1.29 -1.80 -6.53
N ALA A 17 -1.12 -2.34 -5.32
CA ALA A 17 -2.22 -2.83 -4.51
C ALA A 17 -3.23 -1.72 -4.19
N ALA A 18 -2.74 -0.50 -3.90
CA ALA A 18 -3.56 0.68 -3.58
C ALA A 18 -4.64 0.99 -4.63
N ARG A 19 -4.37 0.67 -5.90
CA ARG A 19 -5.26 0.93 -7.05
C ARG A 19 -6.36 -0.12 -7.24
N HIS A 20 -6.18 -1.30 -6.66
CA HIS A 20 -7.07 -2.45 -6.85
C HIS A 20 -7.75 -2.92 -5.57
N VAL A 21 -7.22 -2.50 -4.42
CA VAL A 21 -7.67 -2.91 -3.10
C VAL A 21 -8.01 -1.65 -2.31
N SER A 22 -9.26 -1.56 -1.88
CA SER A 22 -9.72 -0.57 -0.89
C SER A 22 -9.35 -1.02 0.52
N GLY A 23 -9.26 -0.08 1.45
CA GLY A 23 -8.94 -0.35 2.85
C GLY A 23 -7.52 0.06 3.23
N ASP A 24 -7.07 -0.38 4.39
CA ASP A 24 -5.77 -0.03 4.98
C ASP A 24 -4.61 -0.89 4.45
N ALA A 25 -3.42 -0.62 4.97
CA ALA A 25 -2.20 -1.35 4.72
C ALA A 25 -2.34 -2.84 5.04
N GLU A 26 -3.01 -3.21 6.14
CA GLU A 26 -3.24 -4.62 6.48
C GLU A 26 -4.09 -5.34 5.43
N THR A 27 -5.15 -4.69 4.96
CA THR A 27 -6.03 -5.21 3.91
C THR A 27 -5.26 -5.38 2.60
N CYS A 28 -4.45 -4.39 2.22
CA CYS A 28 -3.61 -4.47 1.02
C CYS A 28 -2.56 -5.58 1.15
N TYR A 29 -1.96 -5.74 2.32
CA TYR A 29 -0.96 -6.78 2.61
C TYR A 29 -1.59 -8.18 2.52
N ALA A 30 -2.78 -8.36 3.10
CA ALA A 30 -3.55 -9.60 2.99
C ALA A 30 -3.91 -9.92 1.52
N ALA A 31 -4.31 -8.92 0.74
CA ALA A 31 -4.61 -9.09 -0.69
C ALA A 31 -3.37 -9.47 -1.53
N LEU A 32 -2.17 -9.08 -1.10
CA LEU A 32 -0.89 -9.52 -1.67
C LEU A 32 -0.48 -10.93 -1.20
N GLY A 33 -1.31 -11.62 -0.41
CA GLY A 33 -1.01 -12.93 0.18
C GLY A 33 0.03 -12.88 1.30
N LYS A 34 0.26 -11.70 1.88
CA LYS A 34 1.32 -11.44 2.85
C LYS A 34 0.78 -10.63 4.04
N PRO A 35 -0.07 -11.21 4.91
CA PRO A 35 -0.64 -10.49 6.05
C PRO A 35 0.47 -9.88 6.94
N ALA A 36 0.14 -8.80 7.64
CA ALA A 36 1.11 -8.06 8.46
C ALA A 36 1.77 -8.97 9.51
N CYS A 37 3.10 -8.84 9.67
CA CYS A 37 3.89 -9.64 10.61
C CYS A 37 4.21 -8.87 11.89
N CYS A 38 5.03 -7.82 11.82
CA CYS A 38 5.37 -6.98 12.99
C CYS A 38 4.54 -5.70 13.11
N GLY A 39 3.83 -5.31 12.05
CA GLY A 39 3.00 -4.10 12.01
C GLY A 39 3.75 -2.76 11.99
N THR A 40 5.06 -2.73 12.20
CA THR A 40 5.83 -1.48 12.36
C THR A 40 5.78 -0.55 11.15
N CYS A 41 5.62 -1.11 9.94
CA CYS A 41 5.55 -0.33 8.71
C CYS A 41 4.13 0.13 8.35
N LEU A 42 3.09 -0.23 9.13
CA LEU A 42 1.70 -0.04 8.70
C LEU A 42 1.31 1.44 8.57
N GLU A 43 1.77 2.29 9.48
CA GLU A 43 1.50 3.75 9.43
C GLU A 43 2.08 4.37 8.15
N GLU A 44 3.37 4.15 7.87
CA GLU A 44 4.02 4.61 6.64
C GLU A 44 3.37 3.98 5.38
N ALA A 45 3.01 2.70 5.46
CA ALA A 45 2.33 2.02 4.36
C ALA A 45 0.95 2.65 4.07
N ASP A 46 0.19 3.03 5.09
CA ASP A 46 -1.09 3.72 4.94
C ASP A 46 -0.90 5.10 4.30
N GLU A 47 0.12 5.86 4.71
CA GLU A 47 0.45 7.14 4.06
C GLU A 47 0.70 6.95 2.56
N ILE A 48 1.52 5.96 2.18
CA ILE A 48 1.79 5.63 0.77
C ILE A 48 0.51 5.22 0.03
N LEU A 49 -0.37 4.46 0.66
CA LEU A 49 -1.66 4.07 0.07
C LEU A 49 -2.54 5.29 -0.19
N GLN A 50 -2.62 6.21 0.77
CA GLN A 50 -3.42 7.43 0.62
C GLN A 50 -2.83 8.33 -0.47
N GLU A 51 -1.52 8.57 -0.46
CA GLU A 51 -0.83 9.34 -1.52
C GLU A 51 -1.16 8.79 -2.92
N GLU A 52 -1.07 7.47 -3.12
CA GLU A 52 -1.37 6.88 -4.42
C GLU A 52 -2.83 7.01 -4.81
N ARG A 53 -3.75 6.89 -3.85
CA ARG A 53 -5.18 7.00 -4.14
C ARG A 53 -5.58 8.43 -4.43
N GLU A 54 -5.02 9.39 -3.69
CA GLU A 54 -5.20 10.82 -3.95
C GLU A 54 -4.63 11.20 -5.32
N MET A 55 -3.38 10.82 -5.61
CA MET A 55 -2.77 11.10 -6.92
C MET A 55 -3.45 10.34 -8.07
N GLY A 56 -3.92 9.11 -7.82
CA GLY A 56 -4.70 8.33 -8.78
C GLY A 56 -6.08 8.93 -9.07
N CYS A 57 -6.66 9.66 -8.11
CA CYS A 57 -7.92 10.39 -8.28
C CYS A 57 -7.73 11.71 -9.07
N VAL A 58 -6.50 12.21 -9.22
CA VAL A 58 -6.20 13.44 -10.01
C VAL A 58 -6.15 13.16 -11.52
N ALA A 59 -6.18 11.91 -11.98
CA ALA A 59 -6.20 11.59 -13.42
C ALA A 59 -7.62 11.39 -13.98
N ALA A 60 -8.42 12.46 -13.99
CA ALA A 60 -9.46 12.73 -15.01
C ALA A 60 -9.82 14.24 -15.11
N ALA A 61 -8.87 15.14 -14.90
CA ALA A 61 -9.05 16.56 -15.18
C ALA A 61 -7.75 17.23 -15.65
N ALA A 62 -7.48 17.15 -16.96
CA ALA A 62 -6.87 18.17 -17.83
C ALA A 62 -6.40 17.52 -19.15
#